data_AF-A0A413REZ2-F1
#
_entry.id   AF-A0A413REZ2-F1
#
_cell.length_a   1.000
_cell.length_b   1.000
_cell.length_c   1.000
_cell.angle_alpha   90.00
_cell.angle_beta   90.00
_cell.angle_gamma   90.00
#
_symmetry.space_group_name_H-M   'P 1'
#
loop_
_entity.id
_entity.type
_entity.pdbx_description
1 polymer ?
#
loop_
_entity_poly.entity_id
_entity_poly.type
_entity_poly.pdbx_seq_one_letter_code
_entity_poly.pdbx_strand_id
1 'polypeptide(L)'
;MRHVRPKTHVVLWEGGSMFCENCGAPVLDDAKFCPACGEPVNATSAAASEPQPVQIQPAPAPQPAPQGAPTPPPMPGAVELDRNFGMILLLAIVTCGIYGIYAYYKISEDVATMCSGDGDDMPNYLIAILLSFITCGIYGLWWTYRFGNRIQANGPRYGLTIAESGTTLLLWQLIGALQCGIGPIIGFYLIVKNVNAMAAAYTAQVTARA
;
A
#
# COMPACT_ATOMS: atom_id res chain seq x y z
N MET A 1 44.38 64.74 -52.66
CA MET A 1 45.77 64.64 -52.16
C MET A 1 45.77 63.75 -50.93
N ARG A 2 46.65 62.73 -50.90
CA ARG A 2 47.23 62.09 -49.70
C ARG A 2 46.22 61.39 -48.73
N HIS A 3 46.47 60.26 -48.08
CA HIS A 3 47.45 59.18 -48.14
C HIS A 3 47.06 58.27 -46.95
N VAL A 4 47.29 56.95 -47.07
CA VAL A 4 47.64 56.03 -45.95
C VAL A 4 46.51 55.39 -45.11
N ARG A 5 46.56 54.04 -45.03
CA ARG A 5 45.95 53.18 -43.98
C ARG A 5 46.77 53.24 -42.68
N PRO A 6 46.16 53.02 -41.50
CA PRO A 6 46.60 51.89 -40.65
C PRO A 6 45.38 51.14 -40.03
N LYS A 7 45.35 49.81 -39.95
CA LYS A 7 45.98 48.88 -38.98
C LYS A 7 45.51 49.04 -37.52
N THR A 8 45.02 47.89 -36.98
CA THR A 8 44.99 47.42 -35.57
C THR A 8 43.98 48.13 -34.64
N HIS A 9 43.11 47.44 -33.89
CA HIS A 9 43.40 46.42 -32.88
C HIS A 9 42.32 45.32 -32.71
N VAL A 10 42.82 44.15 -32.34
CA VAL A 10 42.16 42.97 -31.78
C VAL A 10 41.35 43.33 -30.52
N VAL A 11 40.10 42.84 -30.38
CA VAL A 11 39.60 42.35 -29.09
C VAL A 11 38.73 41.12 -29.34
N LEU A 12 39.28 39.97 -28.98
CA LEU A 12 38.56 38.74 -28.74
C LEU A 12 37.54 39.02 -27.62
N TRP A 13 36.25 38.84 -27.87
CA TRP A 13 35.27 38.71 -26.78
C TRP A 13 34.75 37.29 -26.79
N GLU A 14 35.45 36.50 -25.98
CA GLU A 14 35.02 35.25 -25.37
C GLU A 14 33.91 35.55 -24.33
N GLY A 15 33.00 34.59 -24.13
CA GLY A 15 32.14 34.52 -22.93
C GLY A 15 30.77 35.21 -23.07
N GLY A 16 29.71 34.42 -23.25
CA GLY A 16 28.33 34.90 -23.26
C GLY A 16 27.81 35.05 -21.85
N SER A 17 27.73 36.28 -21.34
CA SER A 17 27.20 36.53 -19.99
C SER A 17 25.70 36.22 -19.89
N MET A 18 25.34 35.25 -19.04
CA MET A 18 23.96 35.00 -18.62
C MET A 18 23.50 36.04 -17.58
N PHE A 19 22.20 36.31 -17.49
CA PHE A 19 21.62 37.21 -16.46
C PHE A 19 20.85 36.41 -15.41
N CYS A 20 20.87 36.86 -14.17
CA CYS A 20 20.08 36.26 -13.09
C CYS A 20 18.59 36.47 -13.36
N GLU A 21 17.79 35.39 -13.42
CA GLU A 21 16.34 35.47 -13.64
C GLU A 21 15.59 36.15 -12.49
N ASN A 22 16.17 36.18 -11.29
CA ASN A 22 15.53 36.74 -10.11
C ASN A 22 15.75 38.27 -9.96
N CYS A 23 16.93 38.79 -10.34
CA CYS A 23 17.25 40.22 -10.13
C CYS A 23 17.76 40.97 -11.38
N GLY A 24 18.01 40.27 -12.49
CA GLY A 24 18.45 40.86 -13.75
C GLY A 24 19.91 41.30 -13.78
N ALA A 25 20.71 41.07 -12.73
CA ALA A 25 22.14 41.37 -12.74
C ALA A 25 22.90 40.37 -13.64
N PRO A 26 24.00 40.81 -14.31
CA PRO A 26 24.84 39.91 -15.09
C PRO A 26 25.54 38.90 -14.15
N VAL A 27 25.58 37.65 -14.57
CA VAL A 27 26.17 36.53 -13.83
C VAL A 27 27.27 35.91 -14.69
N LEU A 28 28.38 35.57 -14.04
CA LEU A 28 29.50 34.86 -14.67
C LEU A 28 29.09 33.40 -14.90
N ASP A 29 29.51 32.80 -16.02
CA ASP A 29 29.05 31.47 -16.46
C ASP A 29 29.30 30.34 -15.44
N ASP A 30 30.26 30.51 -14.51
CA ASP A 30 30.61 29.54 -13.47
C ASP A 30 30.20 29.96 -12.05
N ALA A 31 29.43 31.04 -11.89
CA ALA A 31 28.94 31.45 -10.58
C ALA A 31 27.90 30.43 -10.08
N LYS A 32 27.98 30.03 -8.81
CA LYS A 32 27.00 29.15 -8.15
C LYS A 32 25.85 29.92 -7.49
N PHE A 33 26.09 31.19 -7.14
CA PHE A 33 25.13 32.09 -6.51
C PHE A 33 25.26 33.49 -7.11
N CYS A 34 24.15 34.20 -7.26
CA CYS A 34 24.15 35.57 -7.77
C CYS A 34 24.78 36.52 -6.74
N PRO A 35 25.84 37.27 -7.08
CA PRO A 35 26.51 38.16 -6.13
C PRO A 35 25.68 39.40 -5.75
N ALA A 36 24.63 39.72 -6.51
CA ALA A 36 23.78 40.88 -6.25
C ALA A 36 22.61 40.59 -5.32
N CYS A 37 22.01 39.38 -5.40
CA CYS A 37 20.82 39.02 -4.61
C CYS A 37 20.96 37.76 -3.73
N GLY A 38 22.01 36.95 -3.93
CA GLY A 38 22.31 35.77 -3.11
C GLY A 38 21.66 34.44 -3.53
N GLU A 39 20.81 34.44 -4.57
CA GLU A 39 20.09 33.24 -5.02
C GLU A 39 21.00 32.29 -5.85
N PRO A 40 20.92 30.96 -5.71
CA PRO A 40 21.71 30.03 -6.52
C PRO A 40 21.37 30.13 -8.01
N VAL A 41 22.40 30.16 -8.85
CA VAL A 41 22.29 30.15 -10.31
C VAL A 41 22.71 28.78 -10.82
N ASN A 42 21.79 28.07 -11.50
CA ASN A 42 21.94 26.72 -12.05
C ASN A 42 22.33 25.60 -11.06
N ALA A 43 21.33 24.95 -10.44
CA ALA A 43 21.51 23.68 -9.74
C ALA A 43 21.18 22.49 -10.66
N THR A 44 22.10 22.15 -11.57
CA THR A 44 22.19 20.76 -12.08
C THR A 44 23.26 20.05 -11.27
N SER A 45 22.82 19.30 -10.26
CA SER A 45 23.66 18.61 -9.29
C SER A 45 24.57 17.55 -9.92
N ALA A 46 25.87 17.83 -9.97
CA ALA A 46 26.92 16.82 -9.95
C ALA A 46 27.73 17.01 -8.66
N ALA A 47 27.40 16.25 -7.62
CA ALA A 47 28.15 16.22 -6.37
C ALA A 47 28.76 14.82 -6.18
N ALA A 48 30.08 14.83 -6.01
CA ALA A 48 30.94 13.69 -5.76
C ALA A 48 30.57 12.96 -4.45
N SER A 49 30.72 11.64 -4.47
CA SER A 49 30.33 10.72 -3.40
C SER A 49 31.43 10.56 -2.36
N GLU A 50 31.15 10.89 -1.10
CA GLU A 50 31.85 10.35 0.07
C GLU A 50 31.19 9.01 0.47
N PRO A 51 31.96 7.98 0.91
CA PRO A 51 31.38 6.68 1.27
C PRO A 51 30.66 6.76 2.62
N GLN A 52 29.34 6.97 2.58
CA GLN A 52 28.47 6.79 3.74
C GLN A 52 28.23 5.29 4.02
N PRO A 53 28.10 4.88 5.30
CA PRO A 53 27.77 3.50 5.65
C PRO A 53 26.41 3.11 5.05
N VAL A 54 26.40 2.02 4.28
CA VAL A 54 25.21 1.48 3.63
C VAL A 54 24.20 1.05 4.68
N GLN A 55 23.19 1.87 4.93
CA GLN A 55 21.99 1.42 5.61
C GLN A 55 21.21 0.56 4.63
N ILE A 56 21.18 -0.75 4.87
CA ILE A 56 20.32 -1.69 4.16
C ILE A 56 18.88 -1.39 4.61
N GLN A 57 18.22 -0.44 3.95
CA GLN A 57 16.78 -0.29 4.03
C GLN A 57 16.16 -1.51 3.31
N PRO A 58 15.30 -2.30 3.97
CA PRO A 58 14.49 -3.28 3.26
C PRO A 58 13.74 -2.56 2.13
N ALA A 59 13.88 -3.05 0.90
CA ALA A 59 13.10 -2.55 -0.21
C ALA A 59 11.61 -2.59 0.19
N PRO A 60 10.82 -1.53 -0.07
CA PRO A 60 9.38 -1.59 0.09
C PRO A 60 8.88 -2.85 -0.63
N ALA A 61 8.26 -3.76 0.12
CA ALA A 61 7.61 -4.92 -0.48
C ALA A 61 6.69 -4.42 -1.60
N PRO A 62 6.62 -5.09 -2.77
CA PRO A 62 5.77 -4.67 -3.87
C PRO A 62 4.35 -4.41 -3.35
N GLN A 63 3.97 -3.14 -3.25
CA GLN A 63 2.57 -2.80 -3.04
C GLN A 63 1.83 -3.38 -4.25
N PRO A 64 0.75 -4.16 -4.06
CA PRO A 64 -0.09 -4.58 -5.16
C PRO A 64 -0.38 -3.37 -6.04
N ALA A 65 -0.16 -3.50 -7.35
CA ALA A 65 -0.41 -2.43 -8.31
C ALA A 65 -1.81 -1.85 -8.05
N PRO A 66 -2.03 -0.52 -8.22
CA PRO A 66 -3.36 0.07 -8.15
C PRO A 66 -4.25 -0.64 -9.15
N GLN A 67 -5.02 -1.61 -8.67
CA GLN A 67 -6.04 -2.29 -9.46
C GLN A 67 -7.07 -1.21 -9.76
N GLY A 68 -7.28 -0.95 -11.05
CA GLY A 68 -8.23 0.05 -11.53
C GLY A 68 -9.58 -0.10 -10.84
N ALA A 69 -10.30 1.02 -10.73
CA ALA A 69 -11.56 1.14 -9.99
C ALA A 69 -12.36 -0.16 -10.03
N PRO A 70 -12.51 -0.84 -8.89
CA PRO A 70 -13.00 -2.19 -8.92
C PRO A 70 -14.42 -2.28 -9.48
N THR A 71 -14.63 -3.18 -10.44
CA THR A 71 -15.93 -3.42 -11.05
C THR A 71 -16.91 -3.97 -10.01
N PRO A 72 -18.19 -3.55 -10.02
CA PRO A 72 -19.19 -4.09 -9.10
C PRO A 72 -19.29 -5.62 -9.27
N PRO A 73 -19.42 -6.37 -8.16
CA PRO A 73 -19.40 -7.83 -8.21
C PRO A 73 -20.56 -8.39 -9.04
N PRO A 74 -20.34 -9.46 -9.83
CA PRO A 74 -21.44 -10.21 -10.44
C PRO A 74 -22.30 -10.85 -9.34
N MET A 75 -23.58 -10.49 -9.26
CA MET A 75 -24.47 -10.90 -8.15
C MET A 75 -25.22 -12.19 -8.52
N PRO A 76 -25.01 -13.28 -7.77
CA PRO A 76 -26.05 -13.74 -6.84
C PRO A 76 -25.45 -14.51 -5.63
N GLY A 77 -25.26 -13.87 -4.48
CA GLY A 77 -24.85 -14.57 -3.27
C GLY A 77 -25.40 -13.90 -2.02
N ALA A 78 -26.17 -14.62 -1.20
CA ALA A 78 -26.55 -14.15 0.12
C ALA A 78 -25.31 -14.21 1.03
N VAL A 79 -24.96 -13.09 1.64
CA VAL A 79 -23.87 -12.97 2.62
C VAL A 79 -24.44 -12.69 4.00
N GLU A 80 -23.75 -13.17 5.04
CA GLU A 80 -24.19 -12.96 6.42
C GLU A 80 -23.78 -11.56 6.90
N LEU A 81 -24.77 -10.81 7.40
CA LEU A 81 -24.65 -9.37 7.73
C LEU A 81 -24.06 -9.12 9.11
N ASP A 82 -24.58 -9.82 10.12
CA ASP A 82 -24.35 -9.52 11.52
C ASP A 82 -23.74 -10.71 12.26
N ARG A 83 -22.44 -10.92 12.04
CA ARG A 83 -21.69 -11.88 12.84
C ARG A 83 -21.37 -11.30 14.20
N ASN A 84 -21.90 -11.89 15.26
CA ASN A 84 -21.51 -11.54 16.61
C ASN A 84 -20.21 -12.24 17.02
N PHE A 85 -19.11 -11.49 17.04
CA PHE A 85 -17.79 -12.00 17.44
C PHE A 85 -17.80 -12.68 18.82
N GLY A 86 -18.53 -12.12 19.80
CA GLY A 86 -18.61 -12.70 21.14
C GLY A 86 -19.27 -14.09 21.13
N MET A 87 -20.30 -14.28 20.30
CA MET A 87 -20.94 -15.58 20.12
C MET A 87 -20.01 -16.56 19.41
N ILE A 88 -19.27 -16.10 18.40
CA ILE A 88 -18.28 -16.93 17.72
C ILE A 88 -17.20 -17.39 18.69
N LEU A 89 -16.67 -16.48 19.53
CA LEU A 89 -15.65 -16.81 20.51
C LEU A 89 -16.17 -17.78 21.58
N LEU A 90 -17.39 -17.56 22.09
CA LEU A 90 -18.04 -18.46 23.04
C LEU A 90 -18.20 -19.87 22.46
N LEU A 91 -18.76 -19.97 21.25
CA LEU A 91 -18.95 -21.25 20.58
C LEU A 91 -17.62 -21.90 20.22
N ALA A 92 -16.60 -21.14 19.85
CA ALA A 92 -15.26 -21.65 19.64
C ALA A 92 -14.70 -22.27 20.93
N ILE A 93 -14.86 -21.63 22.10
CA ILE A 93 -14.41 -22.20 23.37
C ILE A 93 -15.18 -23.48 23.71
N VAL A 94 -16.52 -23.44 23.61
CA VAL A 94 -17.40 -24.59 23.90
C VAL A 94 -17.12 -25.80 23.00
N THR A 95 -16.74 -25.55 21.75
CA THR A 95 -16.45 -26.60 20.75
C THR A 95 -14.96 -26.88 20.56
N CYS A 96 -14.10 -26.45 21.49
CA CYS A 96 -12.65 -26.63 21.42
C CYS A 96 -12.02 -26.17 20.09
N GLY A 97 -12.46 -25.02 19.59
CA GLY A 97 -11.96 -24.36 18.39
C GLY A 97 -12.64 -24.78 17.10
N ILE A 98 -13.42 -25.86 17.08
CA ILE A 98 -14.06 -26.39 15.86
C ILE A 98 -15.00 -25.35 15.23
N TYR A 99 -15.82 -24.68 16.05
CA TYR A 99 -16.71 -23.63 15.55
C TYR A 99 -15.95 -22.43 15.00
N GLY A 100 -14.78 -22.10 15.58
CA GLY A 100 -13.91 -21.04 15.05
C GLY A 100 -13.44 -21.34 13.62
N ILE A 101 -13.13 -22.61 13.34
CA ILE A 101 -12.75 -23.06 11.99
C ILE A 101 -13.93 -22.91 11.02
N TYR A 102 -15.12 -23.36 11.43
CA TYR A 102 -16.34 -23.19 10.63
C TYR A 102 -16.64 -21.71 10.35
N ALA A 103 -16.53 -20.84 11.36
CA ALA A 103 -16.77 -19.41 11.22
C ALA A 103 -15.79 -18.76 10.23
N TYR A 104 -14.50 -19.10 10.31
CA TYR A 104 -13.51 -18.63 9.34
C TYR A 104 -13.77 -19.14 7.92
N TYR A 105 -14.18 -20.41 7.77
CA TYR A 105 -14.58 -20.94 6.46
C TYR A 105 -15.72 -20.13 5.85
N LYS A 106 -16.81 -19.93 6.59
CA LYS A 106 -17.95 -19.13 6.13
C LYS A 106 -17.55 -17.69 5.81
N ILE A 107 -16.73 -17.06 6.66
CA ILE A 107 -16.20 -15.72 6.41
C ILE A 107 -15.37 -15.69 5.11
N SER A 108 -14.57 -16.72 4.83
CA SER A 108 -13.78 -16.79 3.60
C SER A 108 -14.64 -16.93 2.33
N GLU A 109 -15.75 -17.68 2.39
CA GLU A 109 -16.71 -17.79 1.29
C GLU A 109 -17.45 -16.48 1.02
N ASP A 110 -17.87 -15.80 2.07
CA ASP A 110 -18.56 -14.51 1.95
C ASP A 110 -17.62 -13.43 1.40
N VAL A 111 -16.35 -13.41 1.85
CA VAL A 111 -15.34 -12.53 1.25
C VAL A 111 -15.08 -12.89 -0.21
N ALA A 112 -15.01 -14.17 -0.58
CA ALA A 112 -14.88 -14.57 -1.99
C ALA A 112 -16.08 -14.09 -2.83
N THR A 113 -17.29 -14.12 -2.27
CA THR A 113 -18.52 -13.63 -2.91
C THR A 113 -18.49 -12.11 -3.09
N MET A 114 -18.21 -11.36 -2.01
CA MET A 114 -18.15 -9.90 -2.03
C MET A 114 -16.97 -9.37 -2.87
N CYS A 115 -15.86 -10.09 -2.91
CA CYS A 115 -14.69 -9.69 -3.69
C CYS A 115 -14.68 -10.35 -5.08
N SER A 116 -15.78 -10.96 -5.53
CA SER A 116 -15.86 -11.58 -6.85
C SER A 116 -15.51 -10.57 -7.97
N GLY A 117 -14.80 -11.05 -8.99
CA GLY A 117 -14.30 -10.22 -10.09
C GLY A 117 -13.10 -9.34 -9.74
N ASP A 118 -12.43 -9.53 -8.59
CA ASP A 118 -11.14 -8.90 -8.29
C ASP A 118 -9.92 -9.60 -8.92
N GLY A 119 -10.13 -10.75 -9.57
CA GLY A 119 -9.06 -11.55 -10.17
C GLY A 119 -8.19 -12.29 -9.16
N ASP A 120 -8.61 -12.38 -7.90
CA ASP A 120 -7.91 -13.09 -6.84
C ASP A 120 -8.59 -14.43 -6.49
N ASP A 121 -8.00 -15.53 -6.95
CA ASP A 121 -8.41 -16.90 -6.63
C ASP A 121 -7.77 -17.38 -5.32
N MET A 122 -8.13 -16.72 -4.23
CA MET A 122 -7.65 -17.09 -2.90
C MET A 122 -8.31 -18.39 -2.40
N PRO A 123 -7.53 -19.38 -1.92
CA PRO A 123 -8.08 -20.60 -1.35
C PRO A 123 -8.95 -20.33 -0.12
N ASN A 124 -10.01 -21.12 0.06
CA ASN A 124 -10.82 -21.05 1.27
C ASN A 124 -10.02 -21.45 2.52
N TYR A 125 -10.58 -21.16 3.69
CA TYR A 125 -9.88 -21.38 4.95
C TYR A 125 -9.56 -22.85 5.26
N LEU A 126 -10.36 -23.81 4.77
CA LEU A 126 -10.10 -25.24 4.95
C LEU A 126 -8.80 -25.68 4.26
N ILE A 127 -8.60 -25.23 3.02
CA ILE A 127 -7.35 -25.47 2.29
C ILE A 127 -6.19 -24.80 3.03
N ALA A 128 -6.41 -23.61 3.60
CA ALA A 128 -5.39 -22.91 4.35
C ALA A 128 -4.93 -23.67 5.59
N ILE A 129 -5.86 -24.26 6.36
CA ILE A 129 -5.51 -25.11 7.50
C ILE A 129 -4.72 -26.34 7.04
N LEU A 130 -5.19 -27.05 6.00
CA LEU A 130 -4.50 -28.24 5.49
C LEU A 130 -3.07 -27.93 5.06
N LEU A 131 -2.87 -26.87 4.28
CA LEU A 131 -1.55 -26.43 3.85
C LEU A 131 -0.71 -25.90 5.01
N SER A 132 -1.33 -25.34 6.05
CA SER A 132 -0.62 -24.92 7.27
C SER A 132 -0.04 -26.12 8.01
N PHE A 133 -0.74 -27.25 8.09
CA PHE A 133 -0.15 -28.46 8.68
C PHE A 133 1.03 -28.98 7.87
N ILE A 134 0.97 -28.92 6.54
CA ILE A 134 2.05 -29.36 5.64
C ILE A 134 3.26 -28.43 5.72
N THR A 135 3.03 -27.13 5.88
CA THR A 135 4.08 -26.08 5.84
C THR A 135 4.50 -25.59 7.23
N CYS A 136 4.16 -26.32 8.29
CA CYS A 136 4.46 -25.96 9.69
C CYS A 136 3.99 -24.53 10.05
N GLY A 137 2.77 -24.18 9.64
CA GLY A 137 2.11 -22.91 9.96
C GLY A 137 2.46 -21.74 9.03
N ILE A 138 3.48 -21.86 8.18
CA ILE A 138 3.92 -20.77 7.29
C ILE A 138 2.82 -20.37 6.30
N TYR A 139 2.11 -21.35 5.73
CA TYR A 139 1.01 -21.05 4.81
C TYR A 139 -0.11 -20.27 5.50
N GLY A 140 -0.42 -20.56 6.76
CA GLY A 140 -1.43 -19.84 7.53
C GLY A 140 -1.10 -18.37 7.71
N LEU A 141 0.19 -18.04 7.93
CA LEU A 141 0.66 -16.66 8.01
C LEU A 141 0.50 -15.94 6.66
N TRP A 142 0.91 -16.59 5.58
CA TRP A 142 0.74 -16.06 4.22
C TRP A 142 -0.74 -15.85 3.88
N TRP A 143 -1.60 -16.80 4.25
CA TRP A 143 -3.03 -16.73 4.01
C TRP A 143 -3.63 -15.56 4.78
N THR A 144 -3.33 -15.39 6.07
CA THR A 144 -3.82 -14.27 6.89
C THR A 144 -3.41 -12.92 6.32
N TYR A 145 -2.16 -12.79 5.86
CA TYR A 145 -1.67 -11.58 5.21
C TYR A 145 -2.44 -11.29 3.92
N ARG A 146 -2.55 -12.27 3.02
CA ARG A 146 -3.28 -12.09 1.75
C ARG A 146 -4.76 -11.79 1.98
N PHE A 147 -5.38 -12.44 2.97
CA PHE A 147 -6.80 -12.29 3.28
C PHE A 147 -7.12 -10.86 3.73
N GLY A 148 -6.31 -10.30 4.63
CA GLY A 148 -6.49 -8.91 5.08
C GLY A 148 -6.27 -7.89 3.97
N ASN A 149 -5.24 -8.10 3.12
CA ASN A 149 -5.00 -7.21 1.98
C ASN A 149 -6.15 -7.25 0.97
N ARG A 150 -6.74 -8.42 0.73
CA ARG A 150 -7.91 -8.56 -0.16
C ARG A 150 -9.11 -7.79 0.38
N ILE A 151 -9.41 -7.91 1.68
CA ILE A 151 -10.48 -7.14 2.35
C ILE A 151 -10.21 -5.64 2.20
N GLN A 152 -8.98 -5.20 2.48
CA GLN A 152 -8.61 -3.79 2.40
C GLN A 152 -8.70 -3.23 0.97
N ALA A 153 -8.19 -3.95 -0.02
CA ALA A 153 -8.19 -3.53 -1.43
C ALA A 153 -9.61 -3.47 -2.02
N ASN A 154 -10.52 -4.32 -1.54
CA ASN A 154 -11.91 -4.34 -2.00
C ASN A 154 -12.83 -3.40 -1.20
N GLY A 155 -12.42 -2.89 -0.04
CA GLY A 155 -13.20 -1.94 0.76
C GLY A 155 -13.73 -0.72 -0.02
N PRO A 156 -12.91 -0.05 -0.86
CA PRO A 156 -13.35 1.08 -1.67
C PRO A 156 -14.51 0.78 -2.64
N ARG A 157 -14.73 -0.48 -3.06
CA ARG A 157 -15.93 -0.90 -3.84
C ARG A 157 -17.24 -0.52 -3.16
N TYR A 158 -17.18 -0.48 -1.85
CA TYR A 158 -18.31 -0.33 -0.95
C TYR A 158 -18.34 1.05 -0.28
N GLY A 159 -17.46 1.98 -0.69
CA GLY A 159 -17.30 3.27 -0.02
C GLY A 159 -16.69 3.15 1.38
N LEU A 160 -16.00 2.04 1.68
CA LEU A 160 -15.37 1.78 2.97
C LEU A 160 -13.87 2.03 2.90
N THR A 161 -13.33 2.72 3.90
CA THR A 161 -11.88 2.83 4.12
C THR A 161 -11.49 1.86 5.22
N ILE A 162 -10.90 0.72 4.85
CA ILE A 162 -10.44 -0.28 5.80
C ILE A 162 -9.02 0.06 6.26
N ALA A 163 -8.88 0.52 7.50
CA ALA A 163 -7.58 0.90 8.07
C ALA A 163 -6.64 -0.31 8.24
N GLU A 164 -7.20 -1.48 8.55
CA GLU A 164 -6.42 -2.69 8.85
C GLU A 164 -5.97 -3.39 7.57
N SER A 165 -4.65 -3.53 7.40
CA SER A 165 -4.05 -4.26 6.30
C SER A 165 -3.80 -5.72 6.65
N GLY A 166 -3.42 -6.52 5.66
CA GLY A 166 -2.88 -7.87 5.87
C GLY A 166 -1.67 -7.89 6.82
N THR A 167 -0.84 -6.85 6.79
CA THR A 167 0.28 -6.71 7.72
C THR A 167 -0.20 -6.57 9.16
N THR A 168 -1.26 -5.78 9.41
CA THR A 168 -1.82 -5.63 10.76
C THR A 168 -2.31 -6.97 11.31
N LEU A 169 -3.03 -7.75 10.48
CA LEU A 169 -3.52 -9.07 10.88
C LEU A 169 -2.36 -10.05 11.13
N LEU A 170 -1.35 -10.04 10.26
CA LEU A 170 -0.15 -10.87 10.41
C LEU A 170 0.62 -10.54 11.69
N LEU A 171 0.74 -9.26 12.06
CA LEU A 171 1.38 -8.86 13.32
C LEU A 171 0.63 -9.41 14.54
N TRP A 172 -0.69 -9.29 14.56
CA TRP A 172 -1.51 -9.89 15.63
C TRP A 172 -1.37 -11.41 15.69
N GLN A 173 -1.19 -12.07 14.55
CA GLN A 173 -0.95 -13.51 14.50
C GLN A 173 0.44 -13.91 15.04
N LEU A 174 1.48 -13.14 14.71
CA LEU A 174 2.86 -13.41 15.16
C LEU A 174 3.07 -13.11 16.65
N ILE A 175 2.50 -12.01 17.15
CA ILE A 175 2.59 -11.60 18.56
C ILE A 175 1.79 -12.57 19.46
N GLY A 176 0.88 -13.37 18.88
CA GLY A 176 0.08 -14.38 19.56
C GLY A 176 0.86 -15.42 20.37
N ALA A 177 2.06 -15.78 19.91
CA ALA A 177 2.92 -16.74 20.60
C ALA A 177 3.47 -16.20 21.92
N LEU A 178 3.59 -14.87 22.04
CA LEU A 178 4.04 -14.18 23.25
C LEU A 178 2.87 -13.83 24.18
N GLN A 179 1.70 -13.54 23.60
CA GLN A 179 0.53 -13.03 24.32
C GLN A 179 -0.50 -14.13 24.67
N CYS A 180 -0.06 -15.36 24.99
CA CYS A 180 -0.93 -16.48 25.36
C CYS A 180 -2.17 -16.68 24.45
N GLY A 181 -2.02 -16.46 23.13
CA GLY A 181 -3.14 -16.61 22.18
C GLY A 181 -4.12 -15.42 22.08
N ILE A 182 -3.90 -14.32 22.81
CA ILE A 182 -4.73 -13.11 22.72
C ILE A 182 -4.60 -12.42 21.35
N GLY A 183 -3.42 -12.47 20.74
CA GLY A 183 -3.16 -11.85 19.44
C GLY A 183 -4.11 -12.35 18.33
N PRO A 184 -4.20 -13.68 18.08
CA PRO A 184 -5.14 -14.26 17.14
C PRO A 184 -6.62 -13.89 17.39
N ILE A 185 -7.01 -13.70 18.66
CA ILE A 185 -8.36 -13.27 19.03
C ILE A 185 -8.62 -11.84 18.54
N ILE A 186 -7.68 -10.92 18.76
CA ILE A 186 -7.79 -9.53 18.28
C ILE A 186 -7.77 -9.48 16.74
N GLY A 187 -6.87 -10.23 16.10
CA GLY A 187 -6.84 -10.33 14.64
C GLY A 187 -8.17 -10.82 14.07
N PHE A 188 -8.78 -11.84 14.70
CA PHE A 188 -10.07 -12.35 14.27
C PHE A 188 -11.21 -11.34 14.48
N TYR A 189 -11.20 -10.59 15.59
CA TYR A 189 -12.15 -9.51 15.82
C TYR A 189 -12.08 -8.44 14.71
N LEU A 190 -10.88 -8.04 14.30
CA LEU A 190 -10.69 -7.07 13.22
C LEU A 190 -11.25 -7.59 11.89
N ILE A 191 -11.04 -8.87 11.59
CA ILE A 191 -11.64 -9.52 10.42
C ILE A 191 -13.16 -9.45 10.48
N VAL A 192 -13.77 -9.92 11.57
CA VAL A 192 -15.25 -9.96 11.71
C VAL A 192 -15.84 -8.55 11.59
N LYS A 193 -15.22 -7.55 12.24
CA LYS A 193 -15.63 -6.14 12.15
C LYS A 193 -15.64 -5.63 10.71
N ASN A 194 -14.54 -5.84 9.98
CA ASN A 194 -14.39 -5.32 8.62
C ASN A 194 -15.30 -6.07 7.63
N VAL A 195 -15.44 -7.38 7.78
CA VAL A 195 -16.30 -8.23 6.94
C VAL A 195 -17.77 -7.90 7.14
N ASN A 196 -18.24 -7.68 8.38
CA ASN A 196 -19.62 -7.25 8.63
C ASN A 196 -19.91 -5.88 7.98
N ALA A 197 -18.97 -4.94 8.06
CA ALA A 197 -19.10 -3.63 7.40
C ALA A 197 -19.22 -3.79 5.87
N MET A 198 -18.37 -4.63 5.27
CA MET A 198 -18.44 -4.95 3.84
C MET A 198 -19.75 -5.66 3.48
N ALA A 199 -20.21 -6.62 4.28
CA ALA A 199 -21.44 -7.37 4.03
C ALA A 199 -22.69 -6.47 4.04
N ALA A 200 -22.76 -5.55 5.01
CA ALA A 200 -23.81 -4.55 5.08
C ALA A 200 -23.83 -3.65 3.83
N ALA A 201 -22.67 -3.14 3.42
CA ALA A 201 -22.56 -2.28 2.25
C ALA A 201 -22.82 -3.04 0.93
N TYR A 202 -22.33 -4.27 0.80
CA TYR A 202 -22.62 -5.16 -0.33
C TYR A 202 -24.12 -5.39 -0.49
N THR A 203 -24.80 -5.76 0.60
CA THR A 203 -26.25 -6.04 0.58
C THR A 203 -27.07 -4.80 0.28
N ALA A 204 -26.67 -3.63 0.78
CA ALA A 204 -27.30 -2.36 0.43
C ALA A 204 -27.19 -2.08 -1.09
N GLN A 205 -26.04 -2.33 -1.71
CA GLN A 205 -25.86 -2.19 -3.16
C GLN A 205 -26.67 -3.21 -3.96
N VAL A 206 -26.74 -4.47 -3.49
CA VAL A 206 -27.54 -5.53 -4.13
C VAL A 206 -29.01 -5.14 -4.13
N THR A 207 -29.52 -4.68 -2.99
CA THR A 207 -30.92 -4.27 -2.83
C THR A 207 -31.26 -3.05 -3.67
N ALA A 208 -30.36 -2.08 -3.79
CA ALA A 208 -30.57 -0.89 -4.63
C ALA A 208 -30.59 -1.18 -6.15
N ARG A 209 -30.12 -2.36 -6.58
CA ARG A 209 -30.08 -2.80 -7.98
C ARG A 209 -31.20 -3.78 -8.35
N ALA A 210 -31.93 -4.30 -7.36
CA ALA A 210 -33.05 -5.24 -7.53
C ALA A 210 -34.36 -4.48 -7.77
#